data_AF-A0A5M4BAA1-F1
#
_entry.id   AF-A0A5M4BAA1-F1
#
_cell.length_a   1.000
_cell.length_b   1.000
_cell.length_c   1.000
_cell.angle_alpha   90.00
_cell.angle_beta   90.00
_cell.angle_gamma   90.00
#
_symmetry.space_group_name_H-M   'P 1'
#
loop_
_entity.id
_entity.type
_entity.pdbx_description
1 polymer ?
#
loop_
_entity_poly.entity_id
_entity_poly.type
_entity_poly.pdbx_seq_one_letter_code
_entity_poly.pdbx_strand_id
1 'polypeptide(L)' 'MATKTGKMLKKLEDLCLARDWNFSVSWQRITGYTVEIYTGYIENYNGIYYDEASSLYKVIKKGVQFIEKRQRE' A
#
# COMPACT_ATOMS: atom_id res chain seq x y z
N MET A 1 21.33 -9.37 0.19
CA MET A 1 20.05 -10.05 0.56
C MET A 1 18.96 -8.99 0.70
N ALA A 2 17.79 -9.17 0.07
CA ALA A 2 16.67 -8.23 0.24
C ALA A 2 16.07 -8.34 1.65
N THR A 3 15.80 -7.19 2.29
CA THR A 3 15.20 -7.14 3.64
C THR A 3 13.77 -7.68 3.62
N LYS A 4 13.27 -8.14 4.78
CA LYS A 4 11.88 -8.59 4.94
C LYS A 4 10.88 -7.52 4.48
N THR A 5 11.17 -6.26 4.80
CA THR A 5 10.37 -5.10 4.36
C THR A 5 10.42 -4.91 2.85
N GLY A 6 11.60 -5.03 2.23
CA GLY A 6 11.74 -4.92 0.78
C GLY A 6 10.95 -5.98 0.02
N LYS A 7 10.96 -7.24 0.49
CA LYS A 7 10.14 -8.31 -0.08
C LYS A 7 8.64 -8.03 0.05
N MET A 8 8.22 -7.46 1.18
CA MET A 8 6.81 -7.10 1.41
C MET A 8 6.37 -5.92 0.53
N LEU A 9 7.24 -4.92 0.36
CA LEU A 9 6.99 -3.78 -0.53
C LEU A 9 6.84 -4.24 -1.97
N LYS A 10 7.74 -5.13 -2.43
CA LYS A 10 7.66 -5.70 -3.77
C LYS A 10 6.34 -6.45 -3.99
N LYS A 11 5.89 -7.21 -2.99
CA LYS A 11 4.58 -7.88 -3.04
C LYS A 11 3.41 -6.90 -3.15
N LEU A 12 3.44 -5.78 -2.43
CA LEU A 12 2.42 -4.73 -2.56
C LEU A 12 2.41 -4.14 -3.97
N GLU A 13 3.59 -3.79 -4.50
CA GLU A 13 3.75 -3.27 -5.85
C GLU A 13 3.18 -4.24 -6.89
N ASP A 14 3.57 -5.51 -6.85
CA ASP A 14 3.12 -6.52 -7.82
C ASP A 14 1.59 -6.72 -7.77
N LEU A 15 0.99 -6.66 -6.57
CA LEU A 15 -0.46 -6.76 -6.38
C LEU A 15 -1.23 -5.55 -6.92
N CYS A 16 -0.67 -4.34 -6.75
CA CYS A 16 -1.25 -3.11 -7.29
C CYS A 16 -1.13 -3.07 -8.82
N LEU A 17 0.05 -3.41 -9.37
CA LEU A 17 0.29 -3.50 -10.81
C LEU A 17 -0.66 -4.48 -11.50
N ALA A 18 -0.93 -5.64 -10.89
CA ALA A 18 -1.87 -6.62 -11.42
C ALA A 18 -3.33 -6.12 -11.52
N ARG A 19 -3.65 -4.96 -10.95
CA ARG A 19 -5.00 -4.36 -10.93
C ARG A 19 -5.07 -2.99 -11.57
N ASP A 20 -3.96 -2.51 -12.14
CA ASP A 20 -3.84 -1.14 -12.60
C ASP A 20 -4.13 -0.12 -11.48
N TRP A 21 -3.67 -0.43 -10.26
CA TRP A 21 -3.78 0.45 -9.10
C TRP A 21 -2.44 1.12 -8.81
N ASN A 22 -2.50 2.36 -8.39
CA ASN A 22 -1.39 3.11 -7.84
C ASN A 22 -1.29 2.87 -6.33
N PHE A 23 -0.10 3.05 -5.77
CA PHE A 23 0.09 3.11 -4.33
C PHE A 23 1.12 4.17 -3.93
N SER A 24 0.98 4.71 -2.73
CA SER A 24 1.98 5.58 -2.10
C SER A 24 2.30 5.05 -0.71
N VAL A 25 3.56 5.16 -0.31
CA VAL A 25 4.01 4.89 1.06
C VAL A 25 4.78 6.11 1.52
N SER A 26 4.34 6.73 2.61
CA SER A 26 4.95 7.96 3.11
C SER A 26 5.24 7.87 4.61
N TRP A 27 6.09 8.77 5.10
CA TRP A 27 6.33 8.96 6.52
C TRP A 27 5.92 10.37 6.92
N GLN A 28 5.10 10.47 7.95
CA GLN A 28 4.62 11.70 8.54
C GLN A 28 5.02 11.71 10.02
N ARG A 29 5.51 12.85 10.51
CA ARG A 29 6.00 12.98 11.89
C ARG A 29 4.92 12.69 12.95
N ILE A 30 3.66 13.00 12.65
CA ILE A 30 2.54 12.92 13.60
C ILE A 30 1.93 11.50 13.62
N THR A 31 1.67 10.92 12.45
CA THR A 31 0.92 9.67 12.27
C THR A 31 1.81 8.46 12.00
N GLY A 32 3.09 8.67 11.69
CA GLY A 32 4.04 7.61 11.37
C GLY A 32 4.04 7.25 9.88
N TYR A 33 4.14 5.97 9.56
CA TYR A 33 4.12 5.51 8.18
C TYR A 33 2.68 5.33 7.71
N THR A 34 2.40 5.79 6.49
CA THR A 34 1.09 5.64 5.84
C THR A 34 1.23 4.83 4.57
N VAL A 35 0.16 4.12 4.21
CA VAL A 35 -0.02 3.50 2.89
C VAL A 35 -1.32 3.99 2.30
N GLU A 36 -1.28 4.30 1.03
CA GLU A 36 -2.45 4.67 0.25
C GLU A 36 -2.47 3.82 -1.01
N ILE A 37 -3.64 3.33 -1.40
CA ILE A 37 -3.88 2.63 -2.66
C ILE A 37 -5.02 3.36 -3.35
N TYR A 38 -4.84 3.66 -4.63
CA TYR A 38 -5.76 4.51 -5.38
C TYR A 38 -5.71 4.18 -6.87
N THR A 39 -6.67 4.72 -7.61
CA THR A 39 -6.71 4.71 -9.08
C THR A 39 -6.76 6.13 -9.60
N GLY A 40 -6.44 6.29 -10.88
CA GLY A 40 -6.38 7.60 -11.52
C GLY A 40 -5.19 8.46 -11.05
N TYR A 41 -5.21 9.68 -11.56
CA TYR A 41 -4.23 10.74 -11.34
C TYR A 41 -4.96 12.00 -10.85
N ILE A 42 -4.31 13.17 -10.91
CA ILE A 42 -4.78 14.43 -10.32
C ILE A 42 -6.27 14.73 -10.60
N GLU A 43 -6.75 14.56 -11.83
CA GLU A 43 -8.11 14.95 -12.23
C GLU A 43 -9.17 13.87 -11.98
N ASN A 44 -8.76 12.61 -11.82
CA ASN A 44 -9.64 11.45 -11.67
C ASN A 44 -9.23 10.54 -10.51
N TYR A 45 -8.64 11.15 -9.47
CA TYR A 45 -8.18 10.44 -8.29
C TYR A 45 -9.36 9.73 -7.61
N ASN A 46 -9.16 8.44 -7.35
CA ASN A 46 -10.11 7.62 -6.61
C ASN A 46 -9.39 6.78 -5.56
N GLY A 47 -9.52 7.19 -4.30
CA GLY A 47 -8.93 6.52 -3.15
C GLY A 47 -9.61 5.17 -2.88
N ILE A 48 -8.83 4.10 -2.89
CA ILE A 48 -9.31 2.73 -2.66
C ILE A 48 -9.10 2.31 -1.20
N TYR A 49 -7.95 2.66 -0.64
CA TYR A 49 -7.57 2.26 0.71
C TYR A 49 -6.53 3.22 1.29
N TYR A 50 -6.62 3.47 2.59
CA TYR A 50 -5.66 4.25 3.36
C TYR A 50 -5.51 3.63 4.75
N ASP A 51 -4.29 3.55 5.26
CA ASP A 51 -4.03 3.14 6.64
C ASP A 51 -2.66 3.66 7.12
N GLU A 52 -2.48 3.64 8.44
CA GLU A 52 -1.29 4.14 9.12
C GLU A 52 -0.74 3.12 10.13
N ALA A 53 0.58 3.18 10.36
CA ALA A 53 1.25 2.38 11.39
C ALA A 53 2.56 3.03 11.85
N SER A 54 2.96 2.70 13.07
CA SER A 54 4.25 3.11 13.63
C SER A 54 5.48 2.52 12.93
N SER A 55 5.31 1.55 12.01
CA SER A 55 6.42 0.97 11.25
C SER A 55 6.08 0.71 9.79
N LEU A 56 7.08 0.95 8.93
CA LEU A 56 7.00 0.75 7.49
C LEU A 56 6.53 -0.67 7.12
N TYR A 57 7.09 -1.69 7.77
CA TYR A 57 6.69 -3.07 7.51
C TYR A 57 5.21 -3.32 7.84
N LYS A 58 4.71 -2.78 8.95
CA LYS A 58 3.31 -2.97 9.36
C LYS A 58 2.36 -2.30 8.38
N VAL A 59 2.67 -1.08 7.92
CA VAL A 59 1.78 -0.35 7.01
C VAL A 59 1.70 -1.03 5.65
N ILE A 60 2.83 -1.47 5.09
CA ILE A 60 2.85 -2.22 3.82
C ILE A 60 2.08 -3.54 3.96
N LYS A 61 2.27 -4.26 5.08
CA LYS A 61 1.55 -5.51 5.34
C LYS A 61 0.04 -5.30 5.36
N LYS A 62 -0.45 -4.21 5.96
CA LYS A 62 -1.88 -3.86 5.98
C LYS A 62 -2.42 -3.65 4.55
N GLY A 63 -1.70 -2.91 3.70
CA GLY A 63 -2.05 -2.74 2.29
C GLY A 63 -2.14 -4.07 1.53
N VAL A 64 -1.15 -4.96 1.70
CA VAL A 64 -1.19 -6.31 1.10
C VAL A 64 -2.40 -7.10 1.57
N GLN A 65 -2.68 -7.10 2.88
CA GLN A 65 -3.81 -7.83 3.45
C GLN A 65 -5.16 -7.32 2.95
N PHE A 66 -5.29 -6.01 2.74
CA PHE A 66 -6.47 -5.41 2.12
C PHE A 66 -6.69 -5.96 0.70
N ILE A 67 -5.66 -5.93 -0.15
CA ILE A 67 -5.78 -6.41 -1.54
C ILE A 67 -6.10 -7.90 -1.58
N GLU A 68 -5.42 -8.72 -0.76
CA GLU A 68 -5.65 -10.17 -0.68
C GLU A 68 -7.04 -10.52 -0.14
N LYS A 69 -7.59 -9.71 0.76
CA LYS A 69 -8.97 -9.91 1.24
C LYS A 69 -9.97 -9.66 0.11
N ARG A 70 -9.78 -8.58 -0.65
CA ARG A 70 -10.65 -8.20 -1.77
C ARG A 70 -10.58 -9.16 -2.97
N GLN A 71 -9.57 -10.04 -3.06
CA GLN A 71 -9.53 -11.13 -4.06
C GLN A 71 -10.53 -12.25 -3.79
N ARG A 72 -10.99 -12.38 -2.54
CA ARG A 72 -11.89 -13.47 -2.12
C ARG A 72 -13.36 -13.06 -2.19
N GLU A 73 -13.62 -11.81 -2.52
CA GLU A 73 -14.94 -11.21 -2.73
C GLU A 73 -15.23 -11.15 -4.23
#